data_AF-A0A966SKE6-F1
#
_entry.id   AF-A0A966SKE6-F1
#
_cell.length_a   1.000
_cell.length_b   1.000
_cell.length_c   1.000
_cell.angle_alpha   90.00
_cell.angle_beta   90.00
_cell.angle_gamma   90.00
#
_symmetry.space_group_name_H-M   'P 1'
#
loop_
_entity.id
_entity.type
_entity.pdbx_description
1 polymer ?
#
loop_
_entity_poly.entity_id
_entity_poly.type
_entity_poly.pdbx_seq_one_letter_code
_entity_poly.pdbx_strand_id
1 'polypeptide(L)'
;MTFVEVMVATSIGTMILAAAGSLMVYNARSLAALSNYADLDRYSRTAVDKITRDIRQSPGLTSFTTNQIQLTSSSGGTISYTYYSDLQQLVRLEGANREVLLKECTNLVFTVYSRNNISNTWDQFAVGDASSAKLIKLNWTCTRSIMGQAVNTESIQTAKIVLRKQD
;
A
#
# COMPACT_ATOMS: atom_id res chain seq x y z
N MET A 1 -52.19 34.69 -7.13
CA MET A 1 -51.48 33.68 -6.32
C MET A 1 -52.12 33.66 -4.95
N THR A 2 -52.77 32.55 -4.59
CA THR A 2 -53.47 32.39 -3.31
C THR A 2 -52.55 31.80 -2.25
N PHE A 3 -52.88 31.97 -0.98
CA PHE A 3 -52.06 31.45 0.14
C PHE A 3 -51.86 29.93 0.05
N VAL A 4 -52.88 29.20 -0.40
CA VAL A 4 -52.84 27.74 -0.62
C VAL A 4 -51.87 27.37 -1.74
N GLU A 5 -51.84 28.12 -2.85
CA GLU A 5 -50.90 27.89 -3.94
C GLU A 5 -49.43 28.04 -3.50
N VAL A 6 -49.12 29.03 -2.65
CA VAL A 6 -47.77 29.25 -2.11
C VAL A 6 -47.35 28.12 -1.17
N MET A 7 -48.27 27.61 -0.33
CA MET A 7 -47.98 26.48 0.56
C MET A 7 -47.70 25.18 -0.21
N VAL A 8 -48.50 24.89 -1.24
CA VAL A 8 -48.27 23.70 -2.08
C VAL A 8 -46.95 23.84 -2.85
N ALA A 9 -46.67 25.00 -3.45
CA ALA A 9 -45.43 25.22 -4.20
C ALA A 9 -44.18 25.10 -3.32
N THR A 10 -44.21 25.64 -2.09
CA THR A 10 -43.10 25.52 -1.13
C THR A 10 -42.91 24.08 -0.64
N SER A 11 -43.98 23.32 -0.44
CA SER A 11 -43.88 21.90 -0.05
C SER A 11 -43.23 21.04 -1.14
N ILE A 12 -43.57 21.26 -2.41
CA ILE A 12 -42.98 20.53 -3.54
C ILE A 12 -41.52 20.98 -3.73
N GLY A 13 -41.25 22.28 -3.65
CA GLY A 13 -39.89 22.81 -3.77
C GLY A 13 -38.93 22.28 -2.71
N THR A 14 -39.38 22.18 -1.46
CA THR A 14 -38.57 21.62 -0.36
C THR A 14 -38.32 20.13 -0.54
N MET A 15 -39.29 19.35 -1.02
CA MET A 15 -39.09 17.93 -1.34
C MET A 15 -38.04 17.72 -2.44
N ILE A 16 -38.09 18.53 -3.50
CA ILE A 16 -37.10 18.45 -4.60
C ILE A 16 -35.71 18.84 -4.11
N LEU A 17 -35.60 19.93 -3.34
CA LEU A 17 -34.31 20.36 -2.76
C LEU A 17 -33.74 19.33 -1.78
N ALA A 18 -34.59 18.68 -0.98
CA ALA A 18 -34.17 17.61 -0.09
C ALA A 18 -33.66 16.38 -0.88
N ALA A 19 -34.34 16.01 -1.96
CA ALA A 19 -33.90 14.93 -2.85
C ALA A 19 -32.58 15.26 -3.58
N ALA A 20 -32.43 16.50 -4.06
CA ALA A 20 -31.18 16.95 -4.70
C ALA A 20 -30.03 17.00 -3.69
N GLY A 21 -30.29 17.48 -2.47
CA GLY A 21 -29.31 17.56 -1.39
C GLY A 21 -28.80 16.18 -0.95
N SER A 22 -29.70 15.20 -0.81
CA SER A 22 -29.29 13.84 -0.46
C SER A 22 -28.43 13.18 -1.54
N LEU A 23 -28.76 13.40 -2.82
CA LEU A 23 -27.95 12.95 -3.95
C LEU A 23 -26.56 13.61 -3.97
N MET A 24 -26.47 14.91 -3.71
CA MET A 24 -25.19 15.62 -3.64
C MET A 24 -24.30 15.08 -2.52
N VAL A 25 -24.85 14.82 -1.34
CA VAL A 25 -24.09 14.25 -0.21
C VAL A 25 -23.59 12.83 -0.55
N TYR A 26 -24.42 12.02 -1.19
CA TYR A 26 -24.03 10.68 -1.66
C TYR A 26 -22.88 10.74 -2.68
N ASN A 27 -23.01 11.61 -3.68
CA ASN A 27 -21.97 11.77 -4.70
C ASN A 27 -20.66 12.32 -4.12
N ALA A 28 -20.73 13.29 -3.20
CA ALA A 28 -19.55 13.82 -2.53
C ALA A 28 -18.80 12.75 -1.73
N ARG A 29 -19.52 11.86 -1.04
CA ARG A 29 -18.93 10.71 -0.32
C ARG A 29 -18.27 9.72 -1.28
N SER A 30 -18.94 9.40 -2.39
CA SER A 30 -18.41 8.48 -3.41
C SER A 30 -17.14 9.03 -4.06
N LEU A 31 -17.13 10.31 -4.43
CA LEU A 31 -15.95 10.98 -4.99
C LEU A 31 -14.79 11.02 -4.00
N ALA A 32 -15.06 11.32 -2.72
CA ALA A 32 -14.05 11.28 -1.67
C ALA A 32 -13.48 9.87 -1.44
N ALA A 33 -14.31 8.83 -1.56
CA ALA A 33 -13.83 7.44 -1.50
C ALA A 33 -12.93 7.10 -2.69
N LEU A 34 -13.34 7.49 -3.89
CA LEU A 34 -12.56 7.25 -5.11
C LEU A 34 -11.22 8.00 -5.09
N SER A 35 -11.19 9.25 -4.66
CA SER A 35 -9.95 10.02 -4.57
C SER A 35 -8.97 9.40 -3.57
N ASN A 36 -9.46 8.96 -2.42
CA ASN A 36 -8.66 8.28 -1.42
C ASN A 36 -8.09 6.94 -1.94
N TYR A 37 -8.91 6.15 -2.65
CA TYR A 37 -8.44 4.93 -3.29
C TYR A 37 -7.36 5.23 -4.35
N ALA A 38 -7.57 6.23 -5.20
CA ALA A 38 -6.62 6.62 -6.23
C ALA A 38 -5.27 7.07 -5.63
N ASP A 39 -5.29 7.82 -4.53
CA ASP A 39 -4.09 8.22 -3.81
C ASP A 39 -3.34 7.00 -3.24
N LEU A 40 -4.06 6.09 -2.57
CA LEU A 40 -3.48 4.86 -2.02
C LEU A 40 -2.86 3.98 -3.11
N ASP A 41 -3.54 3.81 -4.25
CA ASP A 41 -3.02 3.04 -5.39
C ASP A 41 -1.77 3.70 -5.98
N ARG A 42 -1.75 5.03 -6.10
CA ARG A 42 -0.57 5.76 -6.59
C ARG A 42 0.64 5.55 -5.68
N TYR A 43 0.48 5.64 -4.36
CA TYR A 43 1.56 5.37 -3.42
C TYR A 43 2.03 3.92 -3.51
N SER A 44 1.08 2.98 -3.61
CA SER A 44 1.35 1.56 -3.74
C SER A 44 2.21 1.23 -4.97
N ARG A 45 1.82 1.72 -6.15
CA ARG A 45 2.60 1.53 -7.39
C ARG A 45 3.99 2.13 -7.30
N THR A 46 4.09 3.36 -6.80
CA THR A 46 5.39 4.05 -6.65
C THR A 46 6.31 3.29 -5.69
N ALA A 47 5.76 2.76 -4.60
CA ALA A 47 6.52 1.95 -3.63
C ALA A 47 7.02 0.65 -4.27
N VAL A 48 6.16 -0.07 -5.00
CA VAL A 48 6.53 -1.31 -5.70
C VAL A 48 7.62 -1.08 -6.72
N ASP A 49 7.51 -0.03 -7.53
CA ASP A 49 8.50 0.28 -8.55
C ASP A 49 9.87 0.58 -7.93
N LYS A 50 9.90 1.37 -6.84
CA LYS A 50 11.13 1.66 -6.09
C LYS A 50 11.73 0.43 -5.43
N ILE A 51 10.92 -0.34 -4.71
CA ILE A 51 11.37 -1.58 -4.04
C ILE A 51 11.87 -2.59 -5.07
N THR A 52 11.15 -2.77 -6.18
CA THR A 52 11.53 -3.68 -7.26
C THR A 52 12.83 -3.26 -7.92
N ARG A 53 13.01 -1.96 -8.17
CA ARG A 53 14.26 -1.41 -8.69
C ARG A 53 15.42 -1.71 -7.74
N ASP A 54 15.27 -1.41 -6.46
CA ASP A 54 16.35 -1.52 -5.49
C ASP A 54 16.72 -2.99 -5.23
N ILE A 55 15.74 -3.88 -5.08
CA ILE A 55 15.98 -5.34 -4.97
C ILE A 55 16.69 -5.87 -6.22
N ARG A 56 16.31 -5.42 -7.42
CA ARG A 56 16.94 -5.92 -8.66
C ARG A 56 18.32 -5.35 -8.90
N GLN A 57 18.61 -4.15 -8.42
CA GLN A 57 19.93 -3.51 -8.53
C GLN A 57 20.87 -3.89 -7.39
N SER A 58 20.34 -4.39 -6.28
CA SER A 58 21.10 -4.86 -5.13
C SER A 58 21.94 -6.09 -5.49
N PRO A 59 23.25 -6.11 -5.13
CA PRO A 59 24.09 -7.29 -5.20
C PRO A 59 23.60 -8.45 -4.32
N GLY A 60 22.90 -8.16 -3.21
CA GLY A 60 22.45 -9.17 -2.27
C GLY A 60 21.80 -8.60 -1.02
N LEU A 61 21.14 -9.48 -0.28
CA LEU A 61 20.46 -9.18 0.98
C LEU A 61 21.44 -9.28 2.15
N THR A 62 21.49 -8.27 3.02
CA THR A 62 22.36 -8.24 4.21
C THR A 62 21.65 -8.90 5.39
N SER A 63 20.40 -8.51 5.64
CA SER A 63 19.57 -9.04 6.71
C SER A 63 18.10 -8.92 6.35
N PHE A 64 17.26 -9.78 6.93
CA PHE A 64 15.83 -9.69 6.80
C PHE A 64 15.13 -10.15 8.08
N THR A 65 13.96 -9.59 8.28
CA THR A 65 12.96 -9.97 9.27
C THR A 65 11.59 -9.81 8.60
N THR A 66 10.52 -10.21 9.27
CA THR A 66 9.15 -10.07 8.76
C THR A 66 8.76 -8.62 8.44
N ASN A 67 9.32 -7.65 9.18
CA ASN A 67 8.95 -6.22 9.08
C ASN A 67 10.09 -5.33 8.56
N GLN A 68 11.28 -5.88 8.34
CA GLN A 68 12.43 -5.12 7.88
C GLN A 68 13.29 -5.94 6.94
N ILE A 69 13.74 -5.34 5.85
CA ILE A 69 14.75 -5.91 4.95
C ILE A 69 15.89 -4.91 4.75
N GLN A 70 17.12 -5.40 4.72
CA GLN A 70 18.30 -4.60 4.43
C GLN A 70 19.04 -5.16 3.23
N LEU A 71 19.21 -4.33 2.22
CA LEU A 71 19.85 -4.66 0.96
C LEU A 71 21.19 -3.94 0.85
N THR A 72 22.14 -4.58 0.18
CA THR A 72 23.35 -3.88 -0.25
C THR A 72 23.02 -2.98 -1.44
N SER A 73 23.43 -1.72 -1.40
CA SER A 73 23.31 -0.82 -2.55
C SER A 73 24.41 -1.12 -3.56
N SER A 74 24.15 -0.86 -4.83
CA SER A 74 25.14 -1.02 -5.90
C SER A 74 26.32 -0.03 -5.76
N SER A 75 26.15 1.04 -5.00
CA SER A 75 27.15 2.07 -4.67
C SER A 75 27.98 1.77 -3.42
N GLY A 76 27.76 0.63 -2.75
CA GLY A 76 28.48 0.22 -1.54
C GLY A 76 27.84 0.62 -0.20
N GLY A 77 26.67 1.30 -0.24
CA GLY A 77 25.87 1.59 0.96
C GLY A 77 24.90 0.47 1.35
N THR A 78 24.09 0.70 2.39
CA THR A 78 22.97 -0.19 2.77
C THR A 78 21.64 0.55 2.58
N ILE A 79 20.68 -0.12 1.93
CA ILE A 79 19.29 0.35 1.80
C ILE A 79 18.45 -0.46 2.78
N SER A 80 17.84 0.20 3.76
CA SER A 80 16.93 -0.43 4.72
C SER A 80 15.49 -0.09 4.38
N TYR A 81 14.62 -1.09 4.40
CA TYR A 81 13.18 -0.90 4.40
C TYR A 81 12.64 -1.37 5.74
N THR A 82 12.01 -0.47 6.48
CA THR A 82 11.45 -0.77 7.80
C THR A 82 9.97 -0.42 7.82
N TYR A 83 9.16 -1.42 8.17
CA TYR A 83 7.75 -1.22 8.46
C TYR A 83 7.57 -0.85 9.92
N TYR A 84 6.98 0.32 10.15
CA TYR A 84 6.61 0.80 11.48
C TYR A 84 5.10 0.60 11.66
N SER A 85 4.71 -0.40 12.43
CA SER A 85 3.31 -0.70 12.73
C SER A 85 2.61 0.45 13.45
N ASP A 86 3.30 1.12 14.37
CA ASP A 86 2.75 2.20 15.19
C ASP A 86 2.39 3.44 14.36
N LEU A 87 3.15 3.67 13.29
CA LEU A 87 2.95 4.79 12.37
C LEU A 87 2.20 4.36 11.09
N GLN A 88 1.92 3.07 10.93
CA GLN A 88 1.35 2.47 9.72
C GLN A 88 2.08 2.89 8.44
N GLN A 89 3.42 2.89 8.49
CA GLN A 89 4.26 3.42 7.42
C GLN A 89 5.38 2.48 7.04
N LEU A 90 5.64 2.37 5.74
CA LEU A 90 6.86 1.76 5.22
C LEU A 90 7.86 2.86 4.88
N VAL A 91 9.02 2.79 5.50
CA VAL A 91 10.10 3.77 5.31
C VAL A 91 11.28 3.11 4.62
N ARG A 92 11.77 3.76 3.57
CA ARG A 92 13.04 3.47 2.94
C ARG A 92 14.11 4.41 3.50
N LEU A 93 15.23 3.84 3.92
CA LEU A 93 16.41 4.57 4.36
C LEU A 93 17.60 4.19 3.48
N GLU A 94 18.24 5.17 2.86
CA GLU A 94 19.48 4.98 2.12
C GLU A 94 20.48 6.05 2.59
N GLY A 95 21.47 5.63 3.39
CA GLY A 95 22.34 6.57 4.08
C GLY A 95 21.55 7.51 4.99
N ALA A 96 21.64 8.83 4.76
CA ALA A 96 20.88 9.84 5.49
C ALA A 96 19.49 10.13 4.90
N ASN A 97 19.18 9.60 3.71
CA ASN A 97 17.92 9.89 3.04
C ASN A 97 16.83 8.96 3.56
N ARG A 98 15.87 9.54 4.29
CA ARG A 98 14.68 8.86 4.80
C ARG A 98 13.46 9.23 3.96
N GLU A 99 12.84 8.24 3.33
CA GLU A 99 11.66 8.41 2.49
C GLU A 99 10.51 7.51 2.97
N VAL A 100 9.31 8.07 3.09
CA VAL A 100 8.09 7.30 3.39
C VAL A 100 7.47 6.84 2.08
N LEU A 101 7.43 5.53 1.85
CA LEU A 101 6.92 4.94 0.61
C LEU A 101 5.44 4.59 0.68
N LEU A 102 5.03 3.98 1.79
CA LEU A 102 3.62 3.65 2.05
C LEU A 102 3.17 4.39 3.30
N LYS A 103 1.93 4.88 3.24
CA LYS A 103 1.20 5.48 4.35
C LYS A 103 -0.07 4.67 4.59
N GLU A 104 -0.54 4.65 5.83
CA GLU A 104 -1.78 3.96 6.23
C GLU A 104 -1.75 2.47 5.85
N CYS A 105 -0.57 1.88 6.02
CA CYS A 105 -0.31 0.47 5.82
C CYS A 105 -0.57 -0.28 7.13
N THR A 106 -1.67 -1.03 7.16
CA THR A 106 -2.15 -1.75 8.36
C THR A 106 -1.41 -3.05 8.60
N ASN A 107 -0.98 -3.70 7.52
CA ASN A 107 -0.17 -4.90 7.60
C ASN A 107 0.83 -4.93 6.45
N LEU A 108 2.06 -5.32 6.76
CA LEU A 108 3.10 -5.56 5.77
C LEU A 108 3.98 -6.71 6.23
N VAL A 109 4.18 -7.68 5.34
CA VAL A 109 4.97 -8.87 5.60
C VAL A 109 5.96 -9.09 4.47
N PHE A 110 7.24 -9.14 4.83
CA PHE A 110 8.31 -9.64 3.98
C PHE A 110 8.50 -11.15 4.18
N THR A 111 8.61 -11.88 3.08
CA THR A 111 8.96 -13.31 3.08
C THR A 111 10.05 -13.53 2.06
N VAL A 112 11.14 -14.17 2.48
CA VAL A 112 12.33 -14.38 1.65
C VAL A 112 12.48 -15.85 1.33
N TYR A 113 12.78 -16.18 0.08
CA TYR A 113 12.82 -17.53 -0.46
C TYR A 113 14.15 -17.87 -1.14
N SER A 114 14.55 -19.15 -1.08
CA SER A 114 15.78 -19.67 -1.69
C SER A 114 15.59 -20.03 -3.16
N ARG A 115 16.71 -20.16 -3.89
CA ARG A 115 16.73 -20.57 -5.30
C ARG A 115 16.38 -22.06 -5.50
N ASN A 116 16.84 -22.92 -4.60
CA ASN A 116 16.72 -24.36 -4.75
C ASN A 116 15.37 -24.85 -4.20
N ASN A 117 14.73 -25.76 -4.93
CA ASN A 117 13.60 -26.53 -4.43
C ASN A 117 14.11 -27.65 -3.49
N ILE A 118 13.31 -28.03 -2.50
CA ILE A 118 13.52 -29.26 -1.77
C ILE A 118 13.00 -30.41 -2.64
N SER A 119 13.69 -31.54 -2.62
CA SER A 119 13.32 -32.73 -3.40
C SER A 119 11.83 -33.08 -3.16
N ASN A 120 11.09 -33.41 -4.23
CA ASN A 120 9.65 -33.70 -4.23
C ASN A 120 8.68 -32.53 -3.96
N THR A 121 9.11 -31.28 -4.13
CA THR A 121 8.21 -30.12 -4.01
C THR A 121 8.43 -29.11 -5.14
N TRP A 122 7.33 -28.49 -5.58
CA TRP A 122 7.33 -27.45 -6.63
C TRP A 122 7.30 -26.02 -6.06
N ASP A 123 7.35 -25.88 -4.73
CA ASP A 123 7.14 -24.61 -4.04
C ASP A 123 8.45 -23.96 -3.55
N GLN A 124 8.38 -22.66 -3.28
CA GLN A 124 9.49 -21.82 -2.85
C GLN A 124 9.67 -21.93 -1.33
N PHE A 125 10.89 -22.18 -0.85
CA PHE A 125 11.15 -22.37 0.58
C PHE A 125 11.62 -21.09 1.26
N ALA A 126 11.02 -20.77 2.41
CA ALA A 126 11.46 -19.65 3.23
C ALA A 126 12.86 -19.95 3.78
N VAL A 127 13.75 -18.97 3.69
CA VAL A 127 15.15 -19.12 4.13
C VAL A 127 15.31 -18.52 5.52
N GLY A 128 16.20 -19.08 6.34
CA GLY A 128 16.64 -18.48 7.61
C GLY A 128 17.82 -17.51 7.46
N ASP A 129 18.64 -17.70 6.41
CA ASP A 129 19.89 -16.97 6.20
C ASP A 129 19.84 -16.04 4.98
N ALA A 130 20.37 -14.83 5.12
CA ALA A 130 20.32 -13.80 4.07
C ALA A 130 21.20 -14.15 2.85
N SER A 131 22.23 -14.99 3.01
CA SER A 131 23.17 -15.37 1.96
C SER A 131 22.57 -16.29 0.88
N SER A 132 21.55 -17.07 1.22
CA SER A 132 20.88 -18.00 0.29
C SER A 132 19.53 -17.47 -0.22
N ALA A 133 19.16 -16.25 0.15
CA ALA A 133 18.00 -15.53 -0.36
C ALA A 133 18.14 -15.27 -1.86
N LYS A 134 17.08 -15.56 -2.64
CA LYS A 134 17.02 -15.23 -4.08
C LYS A 134 15.74 -14.54 -4.51
N LEU A 135 14.63 -14.81 -3.83
CA LEU A 135 13.33 -14.21 -4.13
C LEU A 135 12.75 -13.58 -2.87
N ILE A 136 12.23 -12.36 -2.99
CA ILE A 136 11.57 -11.63 -1.91
C ILE A 136 10.12 -11.46 -2.31
N LYS A 137 9.21 -11.95 -1.47
CA LYS A 137 7.78 -11.69 -1.56
C LYS A 137 7.43 -10.61 -0.54
N LEU A 138 6.69 -9.62 -1.01
CA LEU A 138 6.13 -8.56 -0.21
C LEU A 138 4.61 -8.66 -0.31
N ASN A 139 3.95 -8.74 0.85
CA ASN A 139 2.49 -8.59 0.94
C ASN A 139 2.19 -7.39 1.82
N TRP A 140 1.29 -6.52 1.39
CA TRP A 140 0.85 -5.41 2.20
C TRP A 140 -0.62 -5.11 1.98
N THR A 141 -1.21 -4.50 3.00
CA THR A 141 -2.58 -4.03 3.02
C THR A 141 -2.60 -2.61 3.56
N CYS A 142 -3.10 -1.68 2.75
CA CYS A 142 -3.35 -0.31 3.19
C CYS A 142 -4.86 -0.08 3.37
N THR A 143 -5.23 0.65 4.42
CA THR A 143 -6.64 0.96 4.74
C THR A 143 -6.79 2.39 5.21
N ARG A 144 -7.77 3.12 4.66
CA ARG A 144 -8.12 4.49 5.07
C ARG A 144 -9.58 4.56 5.49
N SER A 145 -9.88 5.23 6.61
CA SER A 145 -11.25 5.56 7.01
C SER A 145 -11.69 6.92 6.46
N ILE A 146 -12.97 7.07 6.09
CA ILE A 146 -13.51 8.33 5.55
C ILE A 146 -14.67 8.79 6.41
N MET A 147 -14.59 10.02 6.93
CA MET A 147 -15.64 10.67 7.74
C MET A 147 -16.11 9.86 8.97
N GLY A 148 -15.17 9.26 9.71
CA GLY A 148 -15.47 8.51 10.94
C GLY A 148 -16.25 7.21 10.73
N GLN A 149 -16.53 6.85 9.48
CA GLN A 149 -17.02 5.53 9.09
C GLN A 149 -15.85 4.77 8.46
N ALA A 150 -15.70 3.50 8.84
CA ALA A 150 -14.71 2.60 8.25
C ALA A 150 -15.14 2.26 6.82
N VAL A 151 -14.92 3.18 5.88
CA VAL A 151 -14.98 2.89 4.45
C VAL A 151 -13.69 2.15 4.13
N ASN A 152 -13.69 0.83 4.31
CA ASN A 152 -12.52 -0.03 4.15
C ASN A 152 -12.01 0.00 2.71
N THR A 153 -11.16 0.99 2.43
CA THR A 153 -10.48 1.14 1.14
C THR A 153 -9.24 0.28 1.21
N GLU A 154 -9.41 -1.02 0.99
CA GLU A 154 -8.34 -2.02 1.06
C GLU A 154 -7.60 -2.11 -0.28
N SER A 155 -6.28 -1.87 -0.25
CA SER A 155 -5.38 -2.22 -1.35
C SER A 155 -4.52 -3.38 -0.89
N ILE A 156 -4.87 -4.59 -1.31
CA ILE A 156 -4.06 -5.79 -1.11
C ILE A 156 -3.18 -5.95 -2.34
N GLN A 157 -1.88 -5.94 -2.14
CA GLN A 157 -0.92 -6.11 -3.21
C GLN A 157 0.14 -7.13 -2.80
N THR A 158 0.54 -7.92 -3.78
CA THR A 158 1.59 -8.92 -3.62
C THR A 158 2.62 -8.72 -4.71
N ALA A 159 3.87 -8.52 -4.31
CA ALA A 159 4.99 -8.47 -5.24
C ALA A 159 5.93 -9.66 -4.95
N LYS A 160 6.33 -10.38 -6.00
CA LYS A 160 7.42 -11.37 -5.95
C LYS A 160 8.57 -10.87 -6.81
N ILE A 161 9.71 -10.63 -6.20
CA ILE A 161 10.84 -9.96 -6.85
C ILE A 161 12.09 -10.82 -6.67
N VAL A 162 12.79 -11.07 -7.77
CA VAL A 162 14.02 -11.88 -7.80
C VAL A 162 15.25 -10.97 -7.74
N LEU A 163 16.20 -11.30 -6.86
CA LEU A 163 17.52 -10.69 -6.77
C LEU A 163 18.33 -11.06 -8.03
N ARG A 164 18.69 -10.09 -8.88
CA ARG A 164 19.34 -10.38 -10.17
C ARG A 164 20.86 -10.38 -10.14
N LYS A 165 21.47 -9.50 -9.35
CA LYS A 165 22.92 -9.27 -9.37
C LYS A 165 23.73 -10.19 -8.44
N GLN A 166 23.05 -11.04 -7.69
CA GLN A 166 23.69 -12.04 -6.84
C GLN A 166 24.11 -13.25 -7.68
N ASP A 167 25.41 -13.38 -7.89
CA ASP A 167 26.06 -14.58 -8.44
C ASP A 167 26.17 -15.67 -7.36
#